data_AF-A0A957TKL7-F1
#
_entry.id   AF-A0A957TKL7-F1
#
_cell.length_a   1.000
_cell.length_b   1.000
_cell.length_c   1.000
_cell.angle_alpha   90.00
_cell.angle_beta   90.00
_cell.angle_gamma   90.00
#
_symmetry.space_group_name_H-M   'P 1'
#
loop_
_entity.id
_entity.type
_entity.pdbx_description
1 polymer ?
#
loop_
_entity_poly.entity_id
_entity_poly.type
_entity_poly.pdbx_seq_one_letter_code
_entity_poly.pdbx_strand_id
1 'polypeptide(L)' 'YRNIIGKRYSFREALPDEGDLDMVRVLKALKETGYAYGIDPDHVPRTADDPKGYYQSYAYSFGYVNAMIQAVYGGA' A
#
# COMPACT_ATOMS: atom_id res chain seq x y z
N TYR A 1 -1.84 -4.97 1.92
CA TYR A 1 -2.07 -3.51 1.85
C TYR A 1 -1.56 -3.03 0.50
N ARG A 2 -2.36 -3.26 -0.56
CA ARG A 2 -2.00 -2.97 -1.96
C ARG A 2 -3.13 -2.20 -2.63
N ASN A 3 -2.84 -1.63 -3.80
CA ASN A 3 -3.79 -0.83 -4.55
C ASN A 3 -3.91 -1.31 -6.00
N ILE A 4 -5.06 -1.04 -6.61
CA ILE A 4 -5.35 -1.37 -8.01
C ILE A 4 -6.00 -0.18 -8.69
N ILE A 5 -5.91 -0.12 -10.01
CA ILE A 5 -6.68 0.84 -10.82
C ILE A 5 -7.55 0.05 -11.78
N GLY A 6 -8.86 0.33 -11.77
CA GLY A 6 -9.82 -0.21 -12.70
C GLY A 6 -11.09 -0.74 -12.05
N LYS A 7 -11.75 -1.65 -12.76
CA LYS A 7 -13.06 -2.19 -12.37
C LYS A 7 -13.08 -3.70 -12.52
N ARG A 8 -14.21 -4.29 -12.16
CA ARG A 8 -14.48 -5.72 -12.36
C ARG A 8 -14.14 -6.11 -13.81
N TYR A 9 -13.36 -7.17 -13.96
CA TYR A 9 -12.87 -7.72 -15.24
C TYR A 9 -11.83 -6.89 -16.01
N SER A 10 -11.43 -5.71 -15.53
CA SER A 10 -10.35 -4.93 -16.15
C SER A 10 -9.70 -4.02 -15.12
N PHE A 11 -8.60 -4.48 -14.53
CA PHE A 11 -7.80 -3.72 -13.58
C PHE A 11 -6.31 -4.05 -13.73
N ARG A 12 -5.47 -3.15 -13.21
CA ARG A 12 -4.02 -3.38 -13.05
C ARG A 12 -3.61 -3.16 -11.60
N GLU A 13 -2.52 -3.81 -11.19
CA GLU A 13 -1.82 -3.46 -9.95
C GLU A 13 -1.25 -2.04 -10.06
N ALA A 14 -1.23 -1.33 -8.94
CA ALA A 14 -0.84 0.08 -8.86
C ALA A 14 0.05 0.34 -7.63
N LEU A 15 0.84 1.41 -7.67
CA LEU A 15 1.50 1.90 -6.46
C LEU A 15 0.45 2.37 -5.44
N PRO A 16 0.76 2.35 -4.13
CA PRO A 16 -0.24 2.60 -3.09
C PRO A 16 -0.90 3.99 -3.16
N ASP A 17 -0.24 5.00 -3.72
CA ASP A 17 -0.69 6.39 -3.80
C ASP A 17 -1.43 6.77 -5.09
N GLU A 18 -1.34 5.97 -6.16
CA GLU A 18 -2.00 6.26 -7.44
C GLU A 18 -3.29 5.46 -7.66
N GLY A 19 -3.58 4.46 -6.82
CA GLY A 19 -4.69 3.52 -7.05
C GLY A 19 -6.06 3.96 -6.52
N ASP A 20 -7.08 3.18 -6.85
CA ASP A 20 -8.49 3.51 -6.58
C ASP A 20 -8.88 3.39 -5.09
N LEU A 21 -8.11 2.64 -4.29
CA LEU A 21 -8.36 2.51 -2.86
C LEU A 21 -7.83 3.73 -2.09
N ASP A 22 -8.66 4.25 -1.17
CA ASP A 22 -8.21 5.20 -0.14
C ASP A 22 -7.47 4.43 0.97
N MET A 23 -6.14 4.36 0.83
CA MET A 23 -5.28 3.59 1.72
C MET A 23 -5.24 4.14 3.16
N VAL A 24 -5.53 5.44 3.36
CA VAL A 24 -5.67 6.04 4.69
C VAL A 24 -6.92 5.50 5.38
N ARG A 25 -8.06 5.45 4.68
CA ARG A 25 -9.30 4.86 5.21
C ARG A 25 -9.13 3.39 5.54
N VAL A 26 -8.45 2.62 4.69
CA VAL A 26 -8.14 1.21 4.97
C VAL A 26 -7.38 1.08 6.29
N LEU A 27 -6.35 1.89 6.50
CA LEU A 27 -5.56 1.81 7.73
C LEU A 27 -6.33 2.28 8.97
N LYS A 28 -7.18 3.30 8.85
CA LYS A 28 -8.09 3.71 9.94
C LYS A 28 -9.05 2.58 10.34
N ALA A 29 -9.61 1.86 9.37
CA ALA A 29 -10.47 0.72 9.64
C ALA A 29 -9.71 -0.42 10.38
N LEU A 30 -8.45 -0.69 10.00
CA LEU A 30 -7.61 -1.64 10.72
C LEU A 30 -7.37 -1.19 12.18
N LYS A 31 -7.09 0.11 12.41
CA LYS A 31 -6.96 0.67 13.76
C LYS A 31 -8.23 0.51 14.58
N GLU A 32 -9.38 0.86 14.01
CA GLU A 32 -10.70 0.82 14.68
C GLU A 32 -11.11 -0.59 15.09
N THR A 33 -10.70 -1.60 14.32
CA THR A 33 -10.95 -3.02 14.63
C THR A 33 -9.94 -3.64 15.59
N GLY A 34 -8.94 -2.87 16.05
CA GLY A 34 -7.91 -3.35 16.96
C GLY A 34 -6.89 -4.28 16.32
N TYR A 35 -6.70 -4.20 15.00
CA TYR A 35 -5.68 -4.99 14.31
C TYR A 35 -4.27 -4.57 14.77
N ALA A 36 -3.49 -5.55 15.23
CA ALA A 36 -2.18 -5.33 15.86
C ALA A 36 -1.05 -6.16 15.24
N TYR A 37 -1.26 -6.71 14.03
CA TYR A 37 -0.27 -7.53 13.34
C TYR A 37 0.42 -6.77 12.21
N GLY A 38 1.36 -7.44 11.53
CA GLY A 38 2.13 -6.85 10.44
C GLY A 38 1.28 -6.45 9.24
N ILE A 39 1.69 -5.37 8.57
CA ILE A 39 1.07 -4.88 7.34
C ILE A 39 2.05 -5.09 6.20
N ASP A 40 1.65 -5.90 5.23
CA ASP A 40 2.46 -6.26 4.07
C ASP A 40 1.92 -5.59 2.78
N PRO A 41 2.77 -5.07 1.89
CA PRO A 41 2.34 -4.46 0.64
C PRO A 41 1.86 -5.46 -0.42
N ASP A 42 2.00 -6.77 -0.22
CA ASP A 42 1.57 -7.86 -1.11
C ASP A 42 2.26 -7.76 -2.49
N HIS A 43 1.54 -7.30 -3.51
CA HIS A 43 2.05 -7.12 -4.87
C HIS A 43 2.41 -5.67 -5.16
N VAL A 44 3.43 -5.48 -5.99
CA VAL A 44 3.89 -4.16 -6.43
C VAL A 44 4.12 -4.14 -7.95
N PRO A 45 3.92 -2.99 -8.63
CA PRO A 45 4.25 -2.83 -10.04
C PRO A 45 5.73 -3.11 -10.33
N ARG A 46 6.00 -3.65 -11.53
CA ARG A 46 7.38 -3.90 -11.97
C ARG A 46 7.97 -2.71 -12.70
N THR A 47 9.24 -2.42 -12.46
CA THR A 47 10.01 -1.37 -13.15
C THR A 47 11.16 -2.00 -13.94
N ALA A 48 11.35 -1.57 -15.19
CA ALA A 48 12.33 -2.20 -16.08
C ALA A 48 13.80 -1.97 -15.63
N ASP A 49 14.05 -0.82 -14.99
CA ASP A 49 15.38 -0.40 -14.55
C ASP A 49 15.76 -0.92 -13.14
N ASP A 50 14.89 -1.73 -12.53
CA ASP A 50 15.13 -2.32 -11.21
C ASP A 50 15.83 -3.68 -11.31
N PRO A 51 16.89 -3.95 -10.51
CA PRO A 51 17.67 -5.19 -10.57
C PRO A 51 16.87 -6.51 -10.48
N LYS A 52 15.73 -6.52 -9.81
CA LYS A 52 14.79 -7.67 -9.79
C LYS A 52 13.42 -7.33 -10.37
N GLY A 53 13.28 -6.10 -10.86
CA GLY A 53 12.05 -5.57 -11.39
C GLY A 53 11.02 -5.20 -10.32
N TYR A 54 11.34 -5.18 -9.03
CA TYR A 54 10.35 -4.90 -7.97
C TYR A 54 10.91 -4.34 -6.65
N TYR A 55 12.22 -4.33 -6.42
CA TYR A 55 12.82 -3.85 -5.17
C TYR A 55 12.49 -2.40 -4.84
N GLN A 56 12.54 -1.50 -5.82
CA GLN A 56 12.20 -0.08 -5.69
C GLN A 56 10.72 0.07 -5.33
N SER A 57 9.84 -0.67 -6.00
CA SER A 57 8.39 -0.63 -5.72
C SER A 57 8.05 -1.17 -4.34
N TYR A 58 8.73 -2.23 -3.87
CA TYR A 58 8.61 -2.71 -2.49
C TYR A 58 9.14 -1.69 -1.49
N ALA A 59 10.34 -1.14 -1.72
CA ALA A 59 10.93 -0.14 -0.84
C ALA A 59 10.00 1.09 -0.69
N TYR A 60 9.46 1.57 -1.80
CA TYR A 60 8.46 2.63 -1.81
C TYR A 60 7.20 2.25 -1.03
N SER A 61 6.64 1.06 -1.28
CA SER A 61 5.41 0.60 -0.63
C SER A 61 5.57 0.42 0.88
N PHE A 62 6.69 -0.13 1.34
CA PHE A 62 7.00 -0.21 2.78
C PHE A 62 7.20 1.18 3.40
N GLY A 63 7.86 2.11 2.69
CA GLY A 63 7.96 3.50 3.12
C GLY A 63 6.59 4.17 3.26
N TYR A 64 5.69 3.93 2.31
CA TYR A 64 4.31 4.41 2.35
C TYR A 64 3.55 3.81 3.55
N VAL A 65 3.65 2.50 3.79
CA VAL A 65 3.04 1.84 4.97
C VAL A 65 3.52 2.49 6.27
N ASN A 66 4.83 2.72 6.42
CA ASN A 66 5.39 3.37 7.60
C ASN A 66 4.82 4.78 7.79
N ALA A 67 4.75 5.58 6.71
CA ALA A 67 4.19 6.92 6.75
C ALA A 67 2.71 6.91 7.14
N MET A 68 1.93 5.97 6.62
CA MET A 68 0.51 5.83 6.96
C MET A 68 0.31 5.41 8.41
N ILE A 69 1.12 4.47 8.92
CA ILE A 69 1.11 4.09 10.34
C ILE A 69 1.40 5.31 11.21
N GLN A 70 2.44 6.08 10.89
CA GLN A 70 2.76 7.31 11.62
C GLN A 70 1.62 8.34 11.56
N ALA A 71 0.99 8.52 10.39
CA ALA A 71 -0.11 9.48 10.24
C ALA A 71 -1.39 9.07 10.99
N VAL A 72 -1.70 7.76 11.04
CA VAL A 72 -2.95 7.25 11.63
C VAL A 72 -2.80 6.90 13.12
N TYR A 73 -1.62 6.44 13.55
CA TYR A 73 -1.35 6.05 14.93
C TYR A 73 -0.49 7.05 15.71
N GLY A 74 0.24 7.94 15.04
CA GLY A 74 1.16 8.89 15.69
C GLY A 74 0.50 10.18 16.21
N GLY A 75 -0.79 10.38 15.96
CA GLY A 75 -1.57 11.44 16.61
C GLY A 75 -2.07 10.98 17.98
N ALA A 76 -1.67 11.71 19.03
CA ALA A 76 -2.22 11.61 20.38
C ALA A 76 -3.71 12.01 20.41
#